data_AF-A0A9X2S8G9-F1
#
_entry.id   AF-A0A9X2S8G9-F1
#
_cell.length_a   1.000
_cell.length_b   1.000
_cell.length_c   1.000
_cell.angle_alpha   90.00
_cell.angle_beta   90.00
_cell.angle_gamma   90.00
#
_symmetry.space_group_name_H-M   'P 1'
#
loop_
_entity.id
_entity.type
_entity.pdbx_description
1 polymer ?
#
loop_
_entity_poly.entity_id
_entity_poly.type
_entity_poly.pdbx_seq_one_letter_code
_entity_poly.pdbx_strand_id
1 'polypeptide(L)'
;MSEDKRMEPISGERVEADGVYRNEWGRDERLERGDVFPADPILGNTEWKQVELEFDNHHEGHTDPRLTPHDDDDDPEAHMQHPRRHKGSNKE
;
A
#
# COMPACT_ATOMS: atom_id res chain seq x y z
N MET A 1 -6.37 14.77 10.93
CA MET A 1 -5.92 13.39 10.68
C MET A 1 -6.23 12.65 11.97
N SER A 2 -7.20 11.74 11.95
CA SER A 2 -7.52 10.98 13.16
C SER A 2 -6.35 10.05 13.42
N GLU A 3 -5.57 10.35 14.46
CA GLU A 3 -4.54 9.44 14.96
C GLU A 3 -5.22 8.08 15.17
N ASP A 4 -4.76 7.14 14.38
CA ASP A 4 -5.30 5.80 14.26
C ASP A 4 -5.02 5.07 15.59
N LYS A 5 -6.00 5.09 16.49
CA LYS A 5 -6.01 4.37 17.78
C LYS A 5 -6.26 2.89 17.54
N ARG A 6 -5.51 2.26 16.64
CA ARG A 6 -5.51 0.81 16.53
C ARG A 6 -4.79 0.26 17.75
N MET A 7 -5.44 -0.66 18.45
CA MET A 7 -4.78 -1.45 19.49
C MET A 7 -3.91 -2.48 18.79
N GLU A 8 -2.72 -2.73 19.35
CA GLU A 8 -1.84 -3.77 18.85
C GLU A 8 -2.49 -5.14 19.13
N PRO A 9 -2.33 -6.12 18.23
CA PRO A 9 -2.86 -7.46 18.45
C PRO A 9 -2.20 -8.11 19.68
N ILE A 10 -2.98 -8.90 20.42
CA ILE A 10 -2.49 -9.67 21.56
C ILE A 10 -2.26 -11.13 21.22
N SER A 11 -1.44 -11.79 22.04
CA SER A 11 -1.24 -13.25 21.96
C SER A 11 -2.59 -13.99 21.99
N GLY A 12 -2.76 -14.94 21.07
CA GLY A 12 -4.01 -15.68 20.85
C GLY A 12 -4.90 -15.11 19.74
N GLU A 13 -4.67 -13.89 19.25
CA GLU A 13 -5.34 -13.35 18.07
C GLU A 13 -4.72 -13.88 16.77
N ARG A 14 -5.44 -13.72 15.66
CA ARG A 14 -4.97 -14.11 14.34
C ARG A 14 -4.16 -13.00 13.69
N VAL A 15 -3.09 -13.39 13.02
CA VAL A 15 -2.22 -12.50 12.25
C VAL A 15 -2.95 -12.05 10.99
N GLU A 16 -3.07 -10.74 10.79
CA GLU A 16 -3.82 -10.14 9.67
C GLU A 16 -3.00 -10.01 8.38
N ALA A 17 -1.68 -9.89 8.49
CA ALA A 17 -0.78 -9.69 7.37
C ALA A 17 0.55 -10.41 7.59
N ASP A 18 1.16 -10.88 6.51
CA ASP A 18 2.46 -11.52 6.54
C ASP A 18 3.55 -10.50 6.91
N GLY A 19 4.50 -10.89 7.76
CA GLY A 19 5.57 -9.98 8.16
C GLY A 19 6.31 -10.40 9.41
N VAL A 20 7.13 -9.47 9.90
CA VAL A 20 7.86 -9.61 11.16
C VAL A 20 7.15 -8.79 12.24
N TYR A 21 6.90 -9.43 13.37
CA TYR A 21 6.24 -8.86 14.52
C TYR A 21 7.19 -8.89 15.73
N ARG A 22 7.12 -7.85 16.56
CA ARG A 22 7.91 -7.70 17.77
C ARG A 22 6.99 -7.73 18.99
N ASN A 23 7.31 -8.57 19.97
CA ASN A 23 6.60 -8.58 21.25
C ASN A 23 7.11 -7.50 22.22
N GLU A 24 6.45 -7.32 23.36
CA GLU A 24 6.85 -6.31 24.37
C GLU A 24 8.24 -6.56 24.97
N TRP A 25 8.71 -7.81 24.95
CA TRP A 25 10.06 -8.16 25.41
C TRP A 25 11.15 -7.82 24.36
N GLY A 26 10.75 -7.42 23.16
CA GLY A 26 11.65 -7.05 22.07
C GLY A 26 12.11 -8.23 21.21
N ARG A 27 11.44 -9.38 21.30
CA ARG A 27 11.69 -10.54 20.42
C ARG A 27 10.96 -10.34 19.11
N ASP A 28 11.69 -10.52 18.01
CA ASP A 28 11.16 -10.50 16.64
C ASP A 28 10.80 -11.91 16.18
N GLU A 29 9.61 -12.06 15.59
CA GLU A 29 9.14 -13.31 15.03
C GLU A 29 8.43 -13.07 13.69
N ARG A 30 8.76 -13.90 12.70
CA ARG A 30 8.11 -13.88 11.40
C ARG A 30 6.83 -14.70 11.48
N LEU A 31 5.70 -14.10 11.13
CA LEU A 31 4.39 -14.71 11.18
C LEU A 31 3.68 -14.51 9.83
N GLU A 32 2.96 -15.53 9.41
CA GLU A 32 2.16 -15.50 8.18
C GLU A 32 0.72 -15.13 8.51
N ARG A 33 0.03 -14.55 7.54
CA ARG A 33 -1.39 -14.21 7.69
C ARG A 33 -2.20 -15.48 7.94
N GLY A 34 -2.96 -15.47 9.03
CA GLY A 34 -3.78 -16.59 9.48
C GLY A 34 -3.15 -17.39 10.62
N ASP A 35 -1.87 -17.19 10.90
CA ASP A 35 -1.22 -17.71 12.12
C ASP A 35 -1.85 -17.10 13.38
N VAL A 36 -1.53 -17.69 14.52
CA VAL A 36 -1.93 -17.18 15.83
C VAL A 36 -0.72 -16.61 16.54
N PHE A 37 -0.83 -15.40 17.08
CA PHE A 37 0.23 -14.78 17.86
C PHE A 37 0.60 -15.66 19.07
N PRO A 38 1.84 -16.17 19.16
CA PRO A 38 2.23 -17.05 20.24
C PRO A 38 2.33 -16.28 21.56
N ALA A 39 2.06 -16.97 22.67
CA ALA A 39 2.32 -16.43 24.00
C ALA A 39 3.83 -16.39 24.26
N ASP A 40 4.29 -15.34 24.93
CA ASP A 40 5.68 -15.25 25.37
C ASP A 40 5.93 -16.15 26.59
N PRO A 41 7.03 -16.92 26.66
CA PRO A 41 7.30 -17.80 27.79
C PRO A 41 7.49 -17.09 29.13
N ILE A 42 7.87 -15.81 29.11
CA ILE A 42 8.16 -15.01 30.31
C ILE A 42 6.96 -14.14 30.67
N LEU A 43 6.37 -13.44 29.69
CA LEU A 43 5.26 -12.50 29.90
C LEU A 43 3.87 -13.14 29.76
N GLY A 44 3.77 -14.30 29.13
CA GLY A 44 2.50 -14.94 28.81
C GLY A 44 1.79 -14.20 27.68
N ASN A 45 0.64 -13.59 27.97
CA ASN A 45 -0.12 -12.83 26.98
C ASN A 45 0.52 -11.45 26.80
N THR A 46 1.04 -11.19 25.61
CA THR A 46 1.75 -9.95 25.26
C THR A 46 1.18 -9.35 23.98
N GLU A 47 1.37 -8.04 23.83
CA GLU A 47 1.07 -7.28 22.61
C GLU A 47 2.14 -7.50 21.55
N TRP A 48 1.73 -7.51 20.29
CA TRP A 48 2.58 -7.74 19.13
C TRP A 48 2.51 -6.56 18.16
N LYS A 49 3.67 -5.99 17.85
CA LYS A 49 3.80 -4.87 16.94
C LYS A 49 4.38 -5.31 15.61
N GLN A 50 3.70 -5.02 14.50
CA GLN A 50 4.30 -5.23 13.18
C GLN A 50 5.48 -4.27 12.99
N VAL A 51 6.67 -4.82 12.76
CA VAL A 51 7.90 -4.05 12.52
C VAL A 51 8.32 -4.07 11.06
N GLU A 52 7.97 -5.13 10.33
CA GLU A 52 8.22 -5.24 8.90
C GLU A 52 7.01 -5.90 8.24
N LEU A 53 6.53 -5.31 7.14
CA LEU A 53 5.49 -5.89 6.30
C LEU A 53 6.16 -6.73 5.22
N GLU A 54 5.81 -8.01 5.14
CA GLU A 54 6.18 -8.84 4.02
C GLU A 54 5.06 -8.82 2.99
N PHE A 55 5.37 -8.35 1.78
CA PHE A 55 4.42 -8.42 0.67
C PHE A 55 5.12 -8.93 -0.58
N ASP A 56 4.52 -9.93 -1.21
CA ASP A 56 4.92 -10.34 -2.55
C ASP A 56 4.25 -9.43 -3.57
N ASN A 57 5.07 -8.66 -4.27
CA ASN A 57 4.61 -7.74 -5.30
C ASN A 57 4.46 -8.51 -6.63
N HIS A 58 3.46 -9.39 -6.73
CA HIS A 58 3.20 -10.18 -7.94
C HIS A 58 2.53 -9.37 -9.05
N HIS A 59 2.95 -8.11 -9.27
CA HIS A 59 2.55 -7.34 -10.44
C HIS A 59 3.78 -6.98 -11.27
N GLU A 60 3.66 -7.12 -12.58
CA GLU A 60 4.77 -6.92 -13.53
C GLU A 60 5.23 -5.45 -13.66
N GLY A 61 4.77 -4.57 -12.76
CA GLY A 61 5.10 -3.15 -12.78
C GLY A 61 4.58 -2.40 -14.00
N HIS A 62 3.55 -2.91 -14.69
CA HIS A 62 3.08 -2.30 -15.93
C HIS A 62 1.96 -1.28 -15.67
N THR A 63 2.16 -0.06 -16.15
CA THR A 63 1.12 0.95 -16.27
C THR A 63 0.08 0.46 -17.29
N ASP A 64 -1.20 0.62 -17.00
CA ASP A 64 -2.27 0.29 -17.96
C ASP A 64 -1.92 0.88 -19.35
N PRO A 65 -2.00 0.10 -20.44
CA PRO A 65 -1.62 0.57 -21.77
C PRO A 65 -2.33 1.86 -22.19
N ARG A 66 -3.56 2.11 -21.70
CA ARG A 66 -4.32 3.35 -21.98
C ARG A 66 -3.77 4.59 -21.29
N LEU A 67 -2.96 4.41 -20.25
CA LEU A 67 -2.30 5.48 -19.50
C LEU A 67 -0.85 5.69 -19.92
N THR A 68 -0.34 4.85 -20.82
CA THR A 68 0.97 5.02 -21.43
C THR A 68 0.80 5.89 -22.67
N PRO A 69 1.51 7.03 -22.78
CA PRO A 69 1.50 7.83 -24.01
C PRO A 69 1.97 6.98 -25.18
N HIS A 70 1.24 7.00 -26.29
CA HIS A 70 1.66 6.34 -27.54
C HIS A 70 2.37 7.37 -28.42
N ASP A 71 3.49 7.03 -29.04
CA ASP A 71 4.23 7.95 -29.93
C ASP A 71 3.41 8.39 -31.17
N ASP A 72 2.30 7.72 -31.49
CA ASP A 72 1.37 8.16 -32.55
C ASP A 72 0.52 9.40 -32.14
N ASP A 73 0.64 9.86 -30.89
CA ASP A 73 0.02 11.07 -30.33
C ASP A 73 0.93 12.32 -30.43
N ASP A 74 1.71 12.43 -31.52
CA ASP A 74 2.44 13.66 -31.87
C ASP A 74 1.52 14.80 -32.38
N ASP A 75 0.21 14.58 -32.40
CA ASP A 75 -0.78 15.56 -32.86
C ASP A 75 -1.39 16.33 -31.66
N PRO A 76 -0.84 17.51 -31.29
CA PRO A 76 -1.36 18.29 -30.18
C PRO A 76 -2.81 18.74 -30.41
N GLU A 77 -3.31 18.77 -31.65
CA GLU A 77 -4.70 19.13 -31.99
C GLU A 77 -5.70 18.03 -31.58
N ALA A 78 -5.32 16.75 -31.65
CA ALA A 78 -6.13 15.60 -31.27
C ALA A 78 -6.46 15.57 -29.77
N HIS A 79 -5.58 16.07 -28.90
CA HIS A 79 -5.83 16.16 -27.46
C HIS A 79 -6.66 17.38 -27.06
N MET A 80 -6.87 18.32 -27.97
CA MET A 80 -7.57 19.57 -27.72
C MET A 80 -9.04 19.52 -28.17
N GLN A 81 -9.77 18.44 -27.92
CA GLN A 81 -11.18 18.31 -28.36
C GLN A 81 -12.20 19.02 -27.44
N HIS A 82 -11.80 20.10 -26.75
CA HIS A 82 -12.69 20.81 -25.84
C HIS A 82 -13.68 21.72 -26.61
N PRO A 83 -14.99 21.67 -26.32
CA PRO A 83 -16.03 22.39 -27.07
C PRO A 83 -15.92 23.93 -27.02
N ARG A 84 -15.04 24.49 -26.19
CA ARG A 84 -14.77 25.94 -26.10
C ARG A 84 -13.36 26.31 -26.57
N ARG A 85 -12.90 25.76 -27.69
CA ARG A 85 -11.64 26.21 -28.32
C ARG A 85 -11.82 27.55 -29.02
N HIS A 86 -11.06 28.55 -28.59
CA HIS A 86 -10.97 29.83 -29.29
C HIS A 86 -9.97 29.71 -30.46
N LYS A 87 -10.49 29.56 -31.68
CA LYS A 87 -9.70 29.64 -32.92
C LYS A 87 -9.53 31.11 -33.31
N GLY A 88 -8.41 31.71 -32.94
CA GLY A 88 -8.06 33.07 -33.38
C GLY A 88 -7.97 34.06 -32.23
N SER A 89 -6.73 34.43 -31.88
CA SER A 89 -6.47 35.71 -31.25
C SER A 89 -6.41 36.73 -32.39
N ASN A 90 -7.49 37.48 -32.59
CA ASN A 90 -7.51 38.59 -33.55
C ASN A 90 -6.58 39.68 -32.99
N LYS A 91 -5.40 39.82 -33.59
CA LYS A 91 -4.50 40.95 -33.33
C LYS A 91 -4.29 41.66 -34.67
N GLU A 92 -5.10 42.68 -34.90
CA GLU A 92 -4.75 43.82 -35.76
C GLU A 92 -4.01 44.86 -34.91
#